data_AF-A0A367RN48-F1
#
_entry.id   AF-A0A367RN48-F1
#
_cell.length_a   1.000
_cell.length_b   1.000
_cell.length_c   1.000
_cell.angle_alpha   90.00
_cell.angle_beta   90.00
_cell.angle_gamma   90.00
#
_symmetry.space_group_name_H-M   'P 1'
#
loop_
_entity.id
_entity.type
_entity.pdbx_description
1 polymer ?
#
loop_
_entity_poly.entity_id
_entity_poly.type
_entity_poly.pdbx_seq_one_letter_code
_entity_poly.pdbx_strand_id
1 'polypeptide(L)'
;MSTPQSVTTQQVNATPQYETIAGVVERLTFHSEESGYTVARLTRPRTTDLTTIVGSFANIQPGQTLQLTGFWRDHPQHGPQFQVVNYLSLD
;
A
#
# COMPACT_ATOMS: atom_id res chain seq x y z
N MET A 1 3.20 33.00 22.75
CA MET A 1 4.35 32.17 23.18
C MET A 1 3.83 30.77 23.44
N SER A 2 4.67 29.81 23.10
CA SER A 2 4.46 28.39 22.88
C SER A 2 3.55 27.66 23.87
N THR A 3 2.70 26.78 23.33
CA THR A 3 2.49 25.47 23.93
C THR A 3 2.80 24.41 22.87
N PRO A 4 3.66 23.44 23.21
CA PRO A 4 4.10 22.38 22.30
C PRO A 4 2.93 21.42 22.04
N GLN A 5 2.73 21.06 20.78
CA GLN A 5 1.88 19.93 20.43
C GLN A 5 2.58 18.66 20.90
N SER A 6 2.15 18.18 22.07
CA SER A 6 2.55 16.93 22.68
C SER A 6 2.36 15.78 21.70
N VAL A 7 3.47 15.10 21.45
CA VAL A 7 3.58 13.78 20.84
C VAL A 7 2.60 12.80 21.50
N THR A 8 1.46 12.53 20.87
CA THR A 8 0.57 11.46 21.35
C THR A 8 1.08 10.14 20.79
N THR A 9 1.89 9.46 21.62
CA THR A 9 2.11 8.01 21.58
C THR A 9 0.75 7.31 21.74
N GLN A 10 0.06 7.02 20.65
CA GLN A 10 -1.24 6.33 20.67
C GLN A 10 -1.04 4.82 20.50
N GLN A 11 -1.16 4.13 21.65
CA GLN A 11 -1.91 2.89 21.82
C GLN A 11 -1.39 1.62 21.13
N VAL A 12 -0.79 0.76 21.96
CA VAL A 12 -0.66 -0.70 21.77
C VAL A 12 -2.02 -1.40 21.88
N ASN A 13 -2.93 -1.11 20.96
CA ASN A 13 -4.10 -1.94 20.67
C ASN A 13 -3.80 -2.62 19.33
N ALA A 14 -3.73 -3.96 19.30
CA ALA A 14 -3.34 -4.75 18.12
C ALA A 14 -4.39 -4.75 16.99
N THR A 15 -5.00 -3.61 16.70
CA THR A 15 -5.77 -3.36 15.48
C THR A 15 -4.79 -2.95 14.37
N PRO A 16 -4.80 -3.62 13.21
CA PRO A 16 -3.95 -3.22 12.09
C PRO A 16 -4.25 -1.76 11.74
N GLN A 17 -3.22 -0.91 11.71
CA GLN A 17 -3.38 0.47 11.30
C GLN A 17 -3.59 0.51 9.79
N TYR A 18 -4.84 0.74 9.40
CA TYR A 18 -5.18 0.93 8.01
C TYR A 18 -4.71 2.30 7.55
N GLU A 19 -3.86 2.33 6.54
CA GLU A 19 -3.42 3.51 5.82
C GLU A 19 -4.00 3.50 4.41
N THR A 20 -4.14 4.69 3.81
CA THR A 20 -4.50 4.82 2.40
C THR A 20 -3.34 5.46 1.65
N ILE A 21 -2.86 4.79 0.60
CA ILE A 21 -1.82 5.26 -0.28
C ILE A 21 -2.38 5.39 -1.70
N ALA A 22 -1.91 6.36 -2.47
CA ALA A 22 -2.22 6.49 -3.88
C ALA A 22 -0.94 6.44 -4.70
N GLY A 23 -1.03 5.93 -5.92
CA GLY A 23 0.12 5.85 -6.81
C GLY A 23 -0.21 5.16 -8.12
N VAL A 24 0.77 5.16 -9.00
CA VAL A 24 0.69 4.53 -10.32
C VAL A 24 1.28 3.13 -10.22
N VAL A 25 0.56 2.14 -10.72
CA VAL A 25 1.08 0.77 -10.86
C VAL A 25 2.17 0.79 -11.91
N GLU A 26 3.41 0.53 -11.52
CA GLU A 26 4.54 0.51 -12.45
C GLU A 26 4.66 -0.83 -13.14
N ARG A 27 4.50 -1.92 -12.37
CA ARG A 27 4.54 -3.28 -12.89
C ARG A 27 3.81 -4.25 -11.97
N LEU A 28 3.24 -5.29 -12.57
CA LEU A 28 2.84 -6.49 -11.85
C LEU A 28 4.04 -7.44 -11.81
N THR A 29 4.44 -7.85 -10.61
CA THR A 29 5.50 -8.85 -10.40
C THR A 29 4.93 -10.25 -10.49
N PHE A 30 3.72 -10.45 -9.98
CA PHE A 30 3.05 -11.75 -9.95
C PHE A 30 1.53 -11.54 -9.91
N HIS A 31 0.79 -12.40 -10.60
CA HIS A 31 -0.66 -12.47 -10.54
C HIS A 31 -1.07 -13.94 -10.56
N SER A 32 -1.85 -14.36 -9.56
CA SER A 32 -2.48 -15.68 -9.50
C SER A 32 -3.92 -15.54 -9.95
N GLU A 33 -4.26 -16.12 -11.09
CA GLU A 33 -5.64 -16.16 -11.61
C GLU A 33 -6.54 -17.06 -10.76
N GLU A 34 -5.97 -18.07 -10.09
CA GLU A 34 -6.71 -19.03 -9.25
C GLU A 34 -7.21 -18.39 -7.95
N SER A 35 -6.36 -17.63 -7.26
CA SER A 35 -6.71 -16.99 -5.98
C SER A 35 -7.01 -15.49 -6.10
N GLY A 36 -6.75 -14.87 -7.26
CA GLY A 36 -6.78 -13.43 -7.46
C GLY A 36 -5.62 -12.67 -6.79
N TYR A 37 -4.65 -13.38 -6.19
CA TYR A 37 -3.54 -12.79 -5.46
C TYR A 37 -2.55 -12.13 -6.41
N THR A 38 -2.31 -10.84 -6.23
CA THR A 38 -1.40 -10.05 -7.07
C THR A 38 -0.34 -9.37 -6.22
N VAL A 39 0.89 -9.42 -6.71
CA VAL A 39 2.02 -8.65 -6.22
C VAL A 39 2.36 -7.62 -7.29
N ALA A 40 2.22 -6.36 -6.97
CA ALA A 40 2.55 -5.27 -7.88
C ALA A 40 3.51 -4.29 -7.21
N ARG A 41 4.21 -3.51 -8.04
CA ARG A 41 5.00 -2.37 -7.58
C ARG A 41 4.30 -1.11 -8.01
N LEU A 42 4.12 -0.21 -7.06
CA LEU A 42 3.47 1.07 -7.24
C LEU A 42 4.46 2.20 -6.92
N THR A 43 4.45 3.24 -7.75
CA THR A 43 5.17 4.49 -7.49
C THR A 43 4.20 5.52 -6.95
N ARG A 44 4.54 6.13 -5.80
CA ARG A 44 3.73 7.20 -5.20
C ARG A 44 3.97 8.53 -5.91
N PRO A 45 2.96 9.42 -6.00
CA PRO A 45 3.17 10.76 -6.52
C PRO A 45 4.19 11.49 -5.66
N ARG A 46 5.22 12.07 -6.29
CA ARG A 46 6.36 12.78 -5.65
C ARG A 46 7.42 11.87 -4.99
N THR A 47 7.42 10.57 -5.25
CA THR A 47 8.49 9.69 -4.78
C THR A 47 8.89 8.75 -5.91
N THR A 48 10.18 8.48 -6.10
CA THR A 48 10.66 7.50 -7.10
C THR A 48 10.73 6.08 -6.53
N ASP A 49 10.49 5.93 -5.22
CA ASP A 49 10.47 4.65 -4.53
C ASP A 49 9.26 3.81 -4.94
N LEU A 50 9.58 2.58 -5.34
CA LEU A 50 8.63 1.55 -5.71
C LEU A 50 8.14 0.82 -4.45
N THR A 51 6.93 1.13 -4.03
CA THR A 51 6.22 0.42 -2.96
C THR A 51 5.73 -0.94 -3.47
N THR A 52 6.03 -2.01 -2.73
CA THR A 52 5.47 -3.33 -3.01
C THR A 52 4.08 -3.43 -2.41
N ILE A 53 3.07 -3.68 -3.25
CA ILE A 53 1.69 -3.87 -2.83
C ILE A 53 1.28 -5.32 -3.07
N VAL A 54 0.55 -5.89 -2.13
CA VAL A 54 0.07 -7.27 -2.19
C VAL A 54 -1.39 -7.35 -1.79
N GLY A 55 -2.17 -8.18 -2.46
CA GLY A 55 -3.61 -8.29 -2.19
C GLY A 55 -4.36 -8.93 -3.35
N SER A 56 -5.68 -8.95 -3.23
CA SER A 56 -6.56 -9.42 -4.31
C SER A 56 -7.03 -8.22 -5.13
N PHE A 57 -6.67 -8.19 -6.41
CA PHE A 57 -7.00 -7.09 -7.31
C PHE A 57 -7.75 -7.64 -8.52
N ALA A 58 -8.87 -7.02 -8.88
CA ALA A 58 -9.58 -7.31 -10.12
C ALA A 58 -8.83 -6.65 -11.28
N ASN A 59 -8.03 -7.45 -11.99
CA ASN A 59 -7.37 -7.13 -13.26
C ASN A 59 -6.77 -5.71 -13.35
N ILE A 60 -5.79 -5.41 -12.50
CA ILE A 60 -5.05 -4.14 -12.55
C ILE A 60 -3.98 -4.16 -13.65
N GLN A 61 -3.73 -3.01 -14.27
CA GLN A 61 -2.76 -2.86 -15.35
C GLN A 61 -1.64 -1.87 -14.98
N PRO A 62 -0.40 -2.07 -15.47
CA PRO A 62 0.64 -1.07 -15.33
C PRO A 62 0.23 0.23 -16.05
N GLY A 63 0.56 1.37 -15.44
CA GLY A 63 0.13 2.71 -15.85
C GLY A 63 -1.15 3.20 -15.19
N GLN A 64 -1.93 2.34 -14.52
CA GLN A 64 -3.14 2.77 -13.81
C GLN A 64 -2.81 3.47 -12.50
N THR A 65 -3.54 4.55 -12.21
CA THR A 65 -3.49 5.21 -10.91
C THR A 65 -4.51 4.58 -9.98
N LEU A 66 -4.05 4.00 -8.89
CA LEU A 66 -4.91 3.34 -7.90
C LEU A 66 -4.75 4.03 -6.53
N GLN A 67 -5.86 4.14 -5.82
CA GLN A 67 -5.88 4.42 -4.39
C GLN A 67 -6.09 3.11 -3.64
N LEU A 68 -5.19 2.78 -2.73
CA LEU A 68 -5.14 1.53 -2.00
C LEU A 68 -5.31 1.80 -0.52
N THR A 69 -6.22 1.08 0.14
CA THR A 69 -6.40 1.11 1.59
C THR A 69 -6.03 -0.25 2.15
N GLY A 70 -5.18 -0.27 3.15
CA GLY A 70 -4.52 -1.48 3.60
C GLY A 70 -3.62 -1.20 4.78
N PHE A 71 -2.72 -2.12 5.11
CA PHE A 71 -1.79 -1.93 6.22
C PHE A 71 -0.39 -2.37 5.81
N TRP A 72 0.61 -1.73 6.40
CA TRP A 72 2.00 -2.10 6.19
C TRP A 72 2.35 -3.36 6.96
N ARG A 73 3.08 -4.26 6.31
CA ARG A 73 3.77 -5.39 6.91
C ARG A 73 5.25 -5.25 6.65
N ASP A 74 6.04 -5.37 7.69
CA ASP A 74 7.49 -5.40 7.55
C ASP A 74 7.93 -6.81 7.15
N HIS A 75 8.72 -6.92 6.07
CA HIS A 75 9.38 -8.16 5.70
C HIS A 75 10.87 -8.04 5.99
N PRO A 76 11.45 -8.87 6.89
CA PRO A 76 12.81 -8.67 7.40
C PRO A 76 13.91 -8.76 6.32
N GLN A 77 13.61 -9.36 5.15
CA GLN A 77 14.56 -9.49 4.04
C GLN A 77 14.33 -8.53 2.87
N HIS A 78 13.12 -7.99 2.71
CA HIS A 78 12.71 -7.25 1.49
C HIS A 78 12.14 -5.86 1.80
N GLY A 79 12.03 -5.50 3.08
CA GLY A 79 11.48 -4.23 3.50
C GLY A 79 9.95 -4.25 3.56
N PRO A 80 9.32 -3.06 3.63
CA PRO A 80 7.90 -2.94 3.89
C PRO A 80 7.05 -3.31 2.66
N GLN A 81 6.06 -4.15 2.89
CA GLN A 81 5.03 -4.55 1.93
C GLN A 81 3.68 -4.00 2.37
N PHE A 82 2.92 -3.44 1.45
CA PHE A 82 1.60 -2.90 1.73
C PHE A 82 0.54 -3.95 1.40
N GLN A 83 -0.12 -4.48 2.43
CA GLN A 83 -1.21 -5.42 2.25
C GLN A 83 -2.51 -4.65 2.00
N VAL A 84 -2.98 -4.70 0.75
CA VAL A 84 -4.20 -4.03 0.28
C VAL A 84 -5.42 -4.84 0.72
N VAL A 85 -6.37 -4.13 1.35
CA VAL A 85 -7.68 -4.67 1.72
C VAL A 85 -8.78 -4.12 0.82
N ASN A 86 -8.65 -2.85 0.41
CA ASN A 86 -9.57 -2.22 -0.53
C ASN A 86 -8.78 -1.37 -1.53
N TYR A 87 -9.28 -1.23 -2.75
CA TYR A 87 -8.71 -0.33 -3.72
C TYR A 87 -9.77 0.35 -4.59
N LEU A 88 -9.42 1.51 -5.12
CA LEU A 88 -10.22 2.30 -6.04
C LEU A 88 -9.34 2.67 -7.23
N SER A 89 -9.85 2.42 -8.44
CA SER A 89 -9.23 2.93 -9.66
C SER A 89 -9.59 4.40 -9.83
N LEU A 90 -8.60 5.23 -10.15
CA LEU A 90 -8.77 6.68 -10.40
C LEU A 90 -8.70 7.02 -11.91
N ASP A 91 -8.85 6.02 -12.77
CA ASP A 91 -8.93 6.16 -14.24
C ASP A 91 -10.20 6.92 -14.69
#